data_AF-A0A954NY06-F1
#
_entry.id   AF-A0A954NY06-F1
#
_cell.length_a   1.000
_cell.length_b   1.000
_cell.length_c   1.000
_cell.angle_alpha   90.00
_cell.angle_beta   90.00
_cell.angle_gamma   90.00
#
_symmetry.space_group_name_H-M   'P 1'
#
loop_
_entity.id
_entity.type
_entity.pdbx_description
1 polymer ?
#
loop_
_entity_poly.entity_id
_entity_poly.type
_entity_poly.pdbx_seq_one_letter_code
_entity_poly.pdbx_strand_id
1 'polypeptide(L)'
;MQNLVRQEVIAAARTLVIKIGTNVLSRDDDSLNRDRIATLCEQIHHVRQTGRRVVVVSSGAVGAGIGLLKLPGRPTDLPHLQAAAAAGQAHLIRLYDEALRKHGYHAAQILCTGNDFKQRSRYLNIRNTLNTLFEYDAVPI
;
A
#
# COMPACT_ATOMS: atom_id res chain seq x y z
N MET A 1 19.05 15.56 14.97
CA MET A 1 20.03 15.96 13.93
C MET A 1 19.38 15.73 12.58
N GLN A 2 19.23 16.75 11.73
CA GLN A 2 18.69 16.57 10.39
C GLN A 2 19.72 15.83 9.52
N ASN A 3 19.30 14.74 8.87
CA ASN A 3 20.16 14.00 7.96
C ASN A 3 20.10 14.67 6.57
N LEU A 4 21.12 15.48 6.26
CA LEU A 4 21.20 16.27 5.03
C LEU A 4 21.13 15.39 3.77
N VAL A 5 21.85 14.26 3.77
CA VAL A 5 21.83 13.29 2.66
C VAL A 5 20.41 12.78 2.39
N ARG A 6 19.66 12.46 3.45
CA ARG A 6 18.26 12.03 3.31
C ARG A 6 17.37 13.11 2.70
N GLN A 7 17.54 14.37 3.12
CA GLN A 7 16.76 15.49 2.59
C GLN A 7 17.04 15.72 1.10
N GLU A 8 18.31 15.71 0.70
CA GLU A 8 18.73 15.88 -0.70
C GLU A 8 18.20 14.75 -1.59
N VAL A 9 18.34 13.49 -1.15
CA VAL A 9 17.83 12.32 -1.89
C VAL A 9 16.32 12.40 -2.07
N ILE A 10 15.57 12.76 -1.03
CA ILE A 10 14.10 12.91 -1.12
C ILE A 10 13.72 14.08 -2.04
N ALA A 11 14.43 15.21 -1.94
CA ALA A 11 14.16 16.38 -2.77
C ALA A 11 14.35 16.10 -4.26
N ALA A 12 15.40 15.35 -4.62
CA ALA A 12 15.73 14.98 -5.99
C ALA A 12 14.89 13.83 -6.56
N ALA A 13 14.22 13.03 -5.71
CA ALA A 13 13.45 11.88 -6.14
C ALA A 13 12.21 12.27 -6.97
N ARG A 14 12.09 11.66 -8.16
CA ARG A 14 10.90 11.78 -9.04
C ARG A 14 9.84 10.72 -8.79
N THR A 15 10.25 9.56 -8.28
CA THR A 15 9.38 8.44 -7.93
C THR A 15 9.69 8.01 -6.51
N LEU A 16 8.66 7.95 -5.66
CA LEU A 16 8.77 7.48 -4.28
C LEU A 16 8.06 6.15 -4.12
N VAL A 17 8.73 5.22 -3.45
CA VAL A 17 8.10 3.98 -2.96
C VAL A 17 7.94 4.13 -1.46
N ILE A 18 6.69 4.21 -0.99
CA ILE A 18 6.34 4.44 0.40
C ILE A 18 5.88 3.11 1.00
N LYS A 19 6.75 2.48 1.80
CA LYS A 19 6.39 1.26 2.52
C LYS A 19 5.74 1.59 3.85
N ILE A 20 4.55 1.06 4.09
CA ILE A 20 3.78 1.27 5.30
C ILE A 20 3.62 -0.07 6.04
N GLY A 21 4.10 -0.13 7.28
CA GLY A 21 4.04 -1.34 8.12
C GLY A 21 2.72 -1.50 8.87
N THR A 22 2.45 -2.73 9.33
CA THR A 22 1.21 -3.07 10.05
C THR A 22 0.98 -2.14 11.24
N ASN A 23 1.98 -1.91 12.09
CA ASN A 23 1.85 -1.06 13.28
C ASN A 23 1.47 0.40 12.98
N VAL A 24 1.76 0.89 11.77
CA VAL A 24 1.34 2.21 11.33
C VAL A 24 -0.15 2.20 11.01
N LEU A 25 -0.62 1.12 10.38
CA LEU A 25 -1.98 0.97 9.86
C LEU A 25 -2.97 0.38 10.86
N SER A 26 -2.52 -0.32 11.90
CA SER A 26 -3.38 -1.02 12.84
C SER A 26 -3.66 -0.18 14.09
N ARG A 27 -4.80 -0.48 14.72
CA ARG A 27 -5.10 -0.15 16.12
C ARG A 27 -4.50 -1.26 17.01
N ASP A 28 -4.65 -1.10 18.32
CA ASP A 28 -4.13 -2.06 19.31
C ASP A 28 -4.82 -3.43 19.23
N ASP A 29 -6.01 -3.49 18.62
CA ASP A 29 -6.81 -4.71 18.40
C ASP A 29 -6.55 -5.38 17.02
N ASP A 30 -5.42 -5.04 16.37
CA ASP A 30 -5.03 -5.47 15.02
C ASP A 30 -5.96 -5.02 13.87
N SER A 31 -7.08 -4.35 14.16
CA SER A 31 -7.97 -3.79 13.13
C SER A 31 -7.33 -2.61 12.42
N LEU A 32 -7.74 -2.35 11.18
CA LEU A 32 -7.23 -1.19 10.43
C LEU A 32 -7.74 0.13 11.01
N ASN A 33 -6.82 1.07 11.19
CA ASN A 33 -7.11 2.44 11.53
C ASN A 33 -7.41 3.25 10.25
N ARG A 34 -8.70 3.37 9.93
CA ARG A 34 -9.19 4.13 8.77
C ARG A 34 -8.71 5.58 8.75
N ASP A 35 -8.64 6.23 9.91
CA ASP A 35 -8.25 7.64 10.01
C ASP A 35 -6.76 7.81 9.66
N ARG A 36 -5.91 6.88 10.13
CA ARG A 36 -4.49 6.86 9.73
C ARG A 36 -4.32 6.61 8.24
N ILE A 37 -5.09 5.70 7.63
CA ILE A 37 -5.07 5.49 6.18
C ILE A 37 -5.46 6.79 5.45
N ALA A 38 -6.51 7.47 5.91
CA ALA A 38 -6.94 8.73 5.32
C ALA A 38 -5.85 9.82 5.40
N THR A 39 -5.22 10.00 6.57
CA THR A 39 -4.09 10.95 6.73
C THR A 39 -2.91 10.59 5.84
N LEU A 40 -2.59 9.29 5.70
CA LEU A 40 -1.51 8.85 4.80
C LEU A 40 -1.85 9.15 3.33
N CYS A 41 -3.09 8.94 2.91
CA CYS A 41 -3.56 9.29 1.57
C CYS A 41 -3.52 10.80 1.29
N GLU A 42 -3.83 11.63 2.28
CA GLU A 42 -3.69 13.09 2.19
C GLU A 42 -2.21 13.49 2.01
N GLN A 43 -1.29 12.90 2.77
CA GLN A 43 0.14 13.12 2.60
C GLN A 43 0.64 12.66 1.23
N ILE A 44 0.16 11.51 0.75
CA ILE A 44 0.46 11.01 -0.61
C ILE A 44 -0.03 12.02 -1.65
N HIS A 45 -1.24 12.56 -1.49
CA HIS A 45 -1.78 13.58 -2.38
C HIS A 45 -0.86 14.82 -2.42
N HIS A 46 -0.40 15.33 -1.28
CA HIS A 46 0.54 16.45 -1.25
C HIS A 46 1.86 16.16 -1.96
N VAL A 47 2.40 14.94 -1.83
CA VAL A 47 3.61 14.54 -2.58
C VAL A 47 3.33 14.50 -4.09
N ARG A 48 2.16 14.00 -4.49
CA ARG A 48 1.78 13.96 -5.91
C ARG A 48 1.56 15.35 -6.50
N GLN A 49 1.02 16.30 -5.73
CA GLN A 49 0.87 17.70 -6.16
C GLN A 49 2.19 18.36 -6.55
N THR A 50 3.35 17.84 -6.10
CA THR A 50 4.66 18.32 -6.55
C THR A 50 5.10 17.71 -7.90
N GLY A 51 4.22 17.03 -8.63
CA GLY A 51 4.53 16.35 -9.89
C GLY A 51 5.31 15.03 -9.75
N ARG A 52 5.40 14.48 -8.53
CA ARG A 52 6.12 13.23 -8.26
C ARG A 52 5.21 12.01 -8.34
N ARG A 53 5.76 10.89 -8.77
CA ARG A 53 5.08 9.59 -8.79
C ARG A 53 5.21 8.90 -7.44
N VAL A 54 4.15 8.25 -6.99
CA VAL A 54 4.13 7.52 -5.71
C VAL A 54 3.61 6.11 -5.93
N VAL A 55 4.32 5.13 -5.36
CA VAL A 55 3.87 3.75 -5.16
C VAL A 55 3.76 3.52 -3.67
N VAL A 56 2.67 2.92 -3.22
CA VAL A 56 2.51 2.47 -1.85
C VAL A 56 2.84 0.99 -1.78
N VAL A 57 3.54 0.56 -0.73
CA VAL A 57 3.72 -0.86 -0.39
C VAL A 57 3.14 -1.07 0.99
N SER A 58 1.91 -1.59 1.05
CA SER A 58 1.16 -1.70 2.29
C SER A 58 1.26 -3.09 2.91
N SER A 59 1.49 -3.15 4.22
CA SER A 59 1.13 -4.30 5.05
C SER A 59 -0.33 -4.21 5.49
N GLY A 60 -0.76 -5.02 6.47
CA GLY A 60 -2.06 -4.85 7.14
C GLY A 60 -3.20 -5.77 6.69
N ALA A 61 -3.05 -6.50 5.57
CA ALA A 61 -4.11 -7.40 5.07
C ALA A 61 -4.53 -8.46 6.10
N VAL A 62 -3.58 -9.10 6.78
CA VAL A 62 -3.92 -10.10 7.82
C VAL A 62 -4.66 -9.46 9.01
N GLY A 63 -4.21 -8.30 9.50
CA GLY A 63 -4.87 -7.58 10.60
C GLY A 63 -6.29 -7.16 10.23
N ALA A 64 -6.46 -6.65 9.02
CA ALA A 64 -7.78 -6.36 8.45
C ALA A 64 -8.69 -7.60 8.44
N GLY A 65 -8.15 -8.75 8.05
CA GLY A 65 -8.87 -10.02 8.03
C GLY A 65 -9.27 -10.52 9.41
N ILE A 66 -8.38 -10.38 10.40
CA ILE A 66 -8.66 -10.76 11.80
C ILE A 66 -9.88 -9.99 12.32
N GLY A 67 -9.89 -8.67 12.17
CA GLY A 67 -11.02 -7.84 12.58
C GLY A 67 -12.29 -8.14 11.77
N LEU A 68 -12.17 -8.28 10.45
CA LEU A 68 -13.30 -8.52 9.55
C LEU A 68 -13.99 -9.88 9.81
N LEU A 69 -13.20 -10.93 10.04
CA LEU A 69 -13.68 -12.29 10.27
C LEU A 69 -13.94 -12.58 11.76
N LYS A 70 -13.74 -11.59 12.65
CA LYS A 70 -13.90 -11.71 14.10
C LYS A 70 -13.09 -12.86 14.69
N LEU A 71 -11.85 -13.02 14.23
CA LEU A 71 -10.95 -14.05 14.76
C LEU A 71 -10.53 -13.69 16.19
N PRO A 72 -10.36 -14.68 17.09
CA PRO A 72 -10.01 -14.43 18.49
C PRO A 72 -8.60 -13.86 18.68
N GLY A 73 -7.78 -13.90 17.63
CA GLY A 73 -6.43 -13.36 17.61
C GLY A 73 -5.75 -13.69 16.29
N ARG A 74 -4.47 -13.34 16.18
CA ARG A 74 -3.65 -13.64 15.00
C ARG A 74 -3.41 -15.15 14.87
N PRO A 75 -3.83 -15.79 13.76
CA PRO A 75 -3.54 -17.21 13.53
C PRO A 75 -2.03 -17.47 13.40
N THR A 76 -1.60 -18.67 13.76
CA THR A 76 -0.19 -19.09 13.68
C THR A 76 0.09 -20.04 12.52
N ASP A 77 -0.92 -20.76 12.04
CA ASP A 77 -0.78 -21.67 10.91
C ASP A 77 -1.03 -20.95 9.57
N LEU A 78 -0.39 -21.48 8.52
CA LEU A 78 -0.36 -20.85 7.21
C LEU A 78 -1.76 -20.77 6.55
N PRO A 79 -2.59 -21.84 6.54
CA PRO A 79 -3.93 -21.76 5.96
C PRO A 79 -4.80 -20.64 6.53
N HIS A 80 -4.85 -20.50 7.86
CA HIS A 80 -5.66 -19.46 8.49
C HIS A 80 -5.09 -18.06 8.25
N LEU A 81 -3.76 -17.92 8.24
CA LEU A 81 -3.11 -16.65 7.87
C LEU A 81 -3.43 -16.24 6.43
N GLN A 82 -3.45 -17.17 5.48
CA GLN A 82 -3.80 -16.91 4.10
C GLN A 82 -5.28 -16.56 3.94
N ALA A 83 -6.18 -17.25 4.66
CA ALA A 83 -7.61 -16.94 4.67
C ALA A 83 -7.86 -15.52 5.21
N ALA A 84 -7.23 -15.15 6.32
CA ALA A 84 -7.30 -13.81 6.88
C ALA A 84 -6.74 -12.77 5.90
N ALA A 85 -5.57 -13.03 5.29
CA ALA A 85 -4.98 -12.13 4.30
C ALA A 85 -5.91 -11.92 3.09
N ALA A 86 -6.52 -12.98 2.55
CA ALA A 86 -7.39 -12.90 1.39
C ALA A 86 -8.64 -12.04 1.68
N ALA A 87 -9.31 -12.30 2.81
CA ALA A 87 -10.49 -11.51 3.22
C ALA A 87 -10.10 -10.05 3.52
N GLY A 88 -9.01 -9.85 4.25
CA GLY A 88 -8.58 -8.52 4.66
C GLY A 88 -7.97 -7.69 3.54
N GLN A 89 -7.40 -8.30 2.50
CA GLN A 89 -6.83 -7.57 1.35
C GLN A 89 -7.89 -6.78 0.60
N ALA A 90 -9.07 -7.38 0.34
CA ALA A 90 -10.19 -6.69 -0.28
C ALA A 90 -10.66 -5.49 0.54
N HIS A 91 -10.65 -5.62 1.87
CA HIS A 91 -10.99 -4.53 2.78
C HIS A 91 -9.93 -3.43 2.79
N LEU A 92 -8.65 -3.79 2.82
CA LEU A 92 -7.52 -2.86 2.82
C LEU A 92 -7.51 -2.01 1.55
N ILE A 93 -7.63 -2.63 0.37
CA ILE A 93 -7.61 -1.87 -0.90
C ILE A 93 -8.82 -0.94 -1.02
N ARG A 94 -10.00 -1.37 -0.55
CA ARG A 94 -11.19 -0.51 -0.52
C ARG A 94 -10.97 0.74 0.33
N LEU A 95 -10.35 0.60 1.51
CA LEU A 95 -10.08 1.76 2.37
C LEU A 95 -9.11 2.75 1.73
N TYR A 96 -8.06 2.25 1.06
CA TYR A 96 -7.17 3.11 0.29
C TYR A 96 -7.89 3.80 -0.86
N ASP A 97 -8.70 3.07 -1.65
CA ASP A 97 -9.43 3.67 -2.78
C ASP A 97 -10.41 4.74 -2.29
N GLU A 98 -11.19 4.47 -1.23
CA GLU A 98 -12.09 5.46 -0.63
C GLU A 98 -11.36 6.73 -0.16
N ALA A 99 -10.17 6.57 0.43
CA ALA A 99 -9.38 7.70 0.90
C ALA A 99 -8.78 8.50 -0.26
N LEU A 100 -8.22 7.82 -1.27
CA LEU A 100 -7.61 8.44 -2.44
C LEU A 100 -8.63 9.13 -3.36
N ARG A 101 -9.85 8.60 -3.46
CA ARG A 101 -10.92 9.19 -4.28
C ARG A 101 -11.32 10.58 -3.81
N LYS A 102 -11.15 10.90 -2.53
CA LYS A 102 -11.34 12.26 -1.99
C LYS A 102 -10.38 13.28 -2.60
N HIS A 103 -9.27 12.81 -3.16
CA HIS A 103 -8.22 13.62 -3.79
C HIS A 103 -8.18 13.46 -5.32
N GLY A 104 -9.18 12.81 -5.92
CA GLY A 104 -9.28 12.63 -7.37
C GLY A 104 -8.48 11.46 -7.93
N TYR A 105 -7.97 10.56 -7.08
CA TYR A 105 -7.19 9.39 -7.51
C TYR A 105 -7.89 8.07 -7.22
N HIS A 106 -7.53 7.04 -7.97
CA HIS A 106 -7.92 5.66 -7.69
C HIS A 106 -6.75 4.85 -7.15
N ALA A 107 -7.04 3.92 -6.23
CA ALA A 107 -6.08 2.90 -5.86
C ALA A 107 -6.04 1.81 -6.95
N ALA A 108 -4.84 1.40 -7.36
CA ALA A 108 -4.64 0.31 -8.30
C ALA A 108 -3.88 -0.82 -7.62
N GLN A 109 -4.58 -1.92 -7.33
CA GLN A 109 -4.00 -3.06 -6.60
C GLN A 109 -3.02 -3.85 -7.47
N ILE A 110 -1.82 -4.07 -6.94
CA ILE A 110 -0.83 -4.98 -7.53
C ILE A 110 -0.44 -6.04 -6.49
N LEU A 111 -0.79 -7.30 -6.76
CA LEU A 111 -0.34 -8.44 -5.96
C LEU A 111 0.79 -9.15 -6.70
N CYS A 112 1.94 -9.27 -6.05
CA CYS A 112 3.10 -9.95 -6.62
C CYS A 112 3.86 -10.75 -5.56
N THR A 113 4.65 -11.69 -6.02
CA THR A 113 5.51 -12.55 -5.22
C THR A 113 6.95 -12.43 -5.69
N GLY A 114 7.91 -12.89 -4.89
CA GLY A 114 9.31 -12.93 -5.32
C GLY A 114 9.53 -13.72 -6.62
N ASN A 115 8.67 -14.70 -6.93
CA ASN A 115 8.77 -15.48 -8.16
C ASN A 115 8.39 -14.70 -9.42
N ASP A 116 7.61 -13.62 -9.30
CA ASP A 116 7.29 -12.73 -10.42
C ASP A 116 8.53 -12.02 -10.97
N PHE A 117 9.51 -11.75 -10.11
CA PHE A 117 10.73 -11.03 -10.47
C PHE A 117 11.85 -11.95 -10.97
N LYS A 118 11.68 -13.28 -10.89
CA LYS A 118 12.65 -14.27 -11.39
C LYS A 118 12.49 -14.56 -12.89
N GLN A 119 11.32 -14.30 -13.46
CA GLN A 119 11.05 -14.50 -14.89
C GLN A 119 11.00 -13.16 -15.61
N ARG A 120 11.85 -12.98 -16.63
CA ARG A 120 11.99 -11.71 -17.35
C ARG A 120 10.66 -11.18 -17.90
N SER A 121 9.82 -12.05 -18.46
CA SER A 121 8.51 -11.65 -18.99
C SER A 121 7.58 -11.11 -17.90
N ARG A 122 7.44 -11.81 -16.78
CA ARG A 122 6.62 -11.36 -15.62
C ARG A 122 7.13 -10.05 -15.04
N TYR A 123 8.45 -9.92 -14.87
CA TYR A 123 9.09 -8.67 -14.46
C TYR A 123 8.71 -7.50 -15.38
N LEU A 124 8.84 -7.69 -16.70
CA LEU A 124 8.51 -6.66 -17.68
C LEU A 124 7.02 -6.32 -17.66
N ASN A 125 6.14 -7.31 -17.48
CA ASN A 125 4.70 -7.07 -17.38
C ASN A 125 4.34 -6.21 -16.17
N ILE A 126 4.91 -6.50 -14.99
CA ILE A 126 4.69 -5.69 -13.78
C ILE A 126 5.24 -4.27 -13.99
N ARG A 127 6.46 -4.14 -14.51
CA ARG A 127 7.08 -2.83 -14.78
C ARG A 127 6.23 -1.99 -15.73
N ASN A 128 5.76 -2.58 -16.82
CA ASN A 128 4.94 -1.89 -17.81
C ASN A 128 3.59 -1.49 -17.18
N THR A 129 2.96 -2.38 -16.42
CA THR A 129 1.72 -2.07 -15.70
C THR A 129 1.90 -0.88 -14.75
N LEU A 130 2.97 -0.87 -13.94
CA LEU A 130 3.26 0.25 -13.04
C LEU A 130 3.46 1.58 -13.79
N ASN A 131 4.16 1.56 -14.93
CA ASN A 131 4.34 2.76 -15.74
C ASN A 131 3.03 3.28 -16.31
N THR A 132 2.20 2.40 -16.86
CA THR A 132 0.89 2.74 -17.42
C THR A 132 -0.08 3.24 -16.35
N LEU A 133 -0.02 2.71 -15.12
CA LEU A 133 -0.83 3.23 -14.01
C LEU A 133 -0.51 4.69 -13.68
N PHE A 134 0.75 5.13 -13.84
CA PHE A 134 1.10 6.54 -13.70
C PHE A 134 0.54 7.41 -14.82
N GLU A 135 0.46 6.88 -16.05
CA GLU A 135 -0.17 7.58 -17.18
C GLU A 135 -1.68 7.76 -16.95
N TYR A 136 -2.32 6.83 -16.24
CA TYR A 136 -3.73 6.91 -15.83
C TYR A 136 -3.97 7.68 -14.52
N ASP A 137 -2.92 8.30 -13.96
CA ASP A 137 -2.97 9.05 -12.71
C ASP A 137 -3.45 8.22 -11.49
N ALA A 138 -3.42 6.89 -11.57
CA ALA A 138 -3.72 5.98 -10.46
C ALA A 138 -2.54 5.89 -9.47
N VAL A 139 -2.83 5.51 -8.21
CA VAL A 139 -1.80 5.18 -7.22
C VAL A 139 -1.64 3.66 -7.14
N PRO A 140 -0.51 3.08 -7.56
CA PRO A 140 -0.24 1.67 -7.35
C PRO A 140 -0.07 1.37 -5.85
N ILE A 141 -0.73 0.30 -5.38
CA ILE A 141 -0.68 -0.19 -3.98
C ILE A 141 -0.39 -1.69 -3.95
#